data_AF-A0A137P4D1-F1
#
_entry.id   AF-A0A137P4D1-F1
#
_cell.length_a   1.000
_cell.length_b   1.000
_cell.length_c   1.000
_cell.angle_alpha   90.00
_cell.angle_beta   90.00
_cell.angle_gamma   90.00
#
_symmetry.space_group_name_H-M   'P 1'
#
loop_
_entity.id
_entity.type
_entity.pdbx_description
1 polymer ?
#
loop_
_entity_poly.entity_id
_entity_poly.type
_entity_poly.pdbx_seq_one_letter_code
_entity_poly.pdbx_strand_id
1 'polypeptide(L)' 'MHINSKYISNLFKKLSVNNADLTGKVALVVGGDRGIGFYTALNLAKMGCKIIIAADNESWSERAVESIRAEVNN' A
#
# COMPACT_ATOMS: atom_id res chain seq x y z
N MET A 1 -3.92 -19.21 -26.34
CA MET A 1 -4.81 -18.82 -25.23
C MET A 1 -4.88 -17.29 -25.18
N HIS A 2 -5.97 -16.70 -25.67
CA HIS A 2 -6.19 -15.24 -25.59
C HIS A 2 -7.05 -14.95 -24.37
N ILE A 3 -6.45 -14.36 -23.34
CA ILE A 3 -7.18 -13.91 -22.16
C ILE A 3 -7.76 -12.54 -22.48
N ASN A 4 -9.09 -12.40 -22.37
CA ASN A 4 -9.78 -11.15 -22.64
C ASN A 4 -9.43 -10.11 -21.56
N SER A 5 -8.77 -9.01 -21.96
CA SER A 5 -8.38 -7.92 -21.06
C SER A 5 -9.54 -7.38 -20.20
N LYS A 6 -10.76 -7.37 -20.75
CA LYS A 6 -11.97 -6.92 -20.04
C LYS A 6 -12.38 -7.84 -18.90
N TYR A 7 -12.08 -9.14 -18.99
CA TYR A 7 -12.35 -10.09 -17.92
C TYR A 7 -11.41 -9.87 -16.73
N ILE A 8 -10.13 -9.71 -17.02
CA ILE A 8 -9.10 -9.47 -16.00
C ILE A 8 -9.31 -8.13 -15.31
N SER A 9 -9.66 -7.06 -16.03
CA SER A 9 -9.94 -5.76 -15.42
C SER A 9 -11.16 -5.81 -14.48
N ASN A 10 -12.24 -6.49 -14.89
CA ASN A 10 -13.41 -6.68 -14.05
C ASN A 10 -13.11 -7.52 -12.80
N LEU A 11 -12.25 -8.54 -12.92
CA LEU A 11 -11.80 -9.36 -11.80
C LEU A 11 -11.04 -8.52 -10.77
N PHE A 12 -10.06 -7.72 -11.20
CA PHE A 12 -9.33 -6.82 -10.29
C PHE A 12 -10.22 -5.78 -9.63
N LYS A 13 -11.22 -5.25 -10.35
CA LYS A 13 -12.19 -4.31 -9.77
C LYS A 13 -13.03 -4.97 -8.66
N LYS A 14 -13.41 -6.24 -8.85
CA LYS A 14 -14.15 -7.02 -7.83
C LYS A 14 -13.30 -7.38 -6.61
N LEU A 15 -11.99 -7.55 -6.79
CA LEU A 15 -11.02 -7.85 -5.72
C LEU A 15 -10.52 -6.59 -5.00
N SER A 16 -11.03 -5.41 -5.32
CA SER A 16 -10.65 -4.17 -4.64
C SER A 16 -11.02 -4.22 -3.15
N VAL A 17 -10.11 -3.73 -2.30
CA VAL A 17 -10.35 -3.64 -0.87
C VAL A 17 -11.24 -2.43 -0.60
N ASN A 18 -12.27 -2.60 0.24
CA ASN A 18 -13.12 -1.49 0.66
C ASN A 18 -12.30 -0.48 1.46
N ASN A 19 -12.47 0.82 1.17
CA ASN A 19 -11.76 1.89 1.85
C ASN A 19 -12.34 2.07 3.27
N ALA A 20 -11.72 1.42 4.26
CA ALA A 20 -12.03 1.63 5.67
C ALA A 20 -11.40 2.94 6.17
N ASP A 21 -12.04 3.61 7.12
CA ASP A 21 -11.41 4.71 7.86
C ASP A 21 -10.54 4.13 8.98
N LEU A 22 -9.24 4.34 8.87
CA LEU A 22 -8.23 3.89 9.84
C LEU A 22 -7.59 5.06 10.60
N THR A 23 -8.23 6.23 10.58
CA THR A 23 -7.76 7.41 11.32
C THR A 23 -7.56 7.07 12.80
N GLY A 24 -6.41 7.49 13.34
CA GLY A 24 -6.03 7.23 14.74
C GLY A 24 -5.54 5.80 15.03
N LYS A 25 -5.50 4.91 14.02
CA LYS A 25 -4.86 3.60 14.13
C LYS A 25 -3.39 3.67 13.74
N VAL A 26 -2.63 2.68 14.22
CA VAL A 26 -1.22 2.50 13.89
C VAL A 26 -1.01 1.10 13.33
N ALA A 27 -0.28 0.97 12.22
CA ALA A 27 0.09 -0.31 11.61
C ALA A 27 1.61 -0.43 11.46
N LEU A 28 2.15 -1.59 11.86
CA LEU A 28 3.53 -1.99 11.58
C LEU A 28 3.54 -2.92 10.36
N VAL A 29 4.32 -2.57 9.34
CA VAL A 29 4.47 -3.35 8.12
C VAL A 29 5.92 -3.80 7.98
N VAL A 30 6.15 -5.10 8.20
CA VAL A 30 7.46 -5.73 7.98
C VAL A 30 7.65 -6.02 6.49
N GLY A 31 8.81 -5.70 5.93
CA GLY A 31 9.06 -5.73 4.49
C GLY A 31 8.24 -4.69 3.71
N GLY A 32 7.86 -3.59 4.37
CA GLY A 32 7.04 -2.52 3.81
C GLY A 32 7.76 -1.58 2.84
N ASP A 33 9.04 -1.82 2.56
CA ASP A 33 9.86 -0.96 1.71
C ASP A 33 9.72 -1.27 0.21
N ARG A 34 9.27 -2.49 -0.15
CA ARG A 34 9.15 -2.97 -1.54
C ARG A 34 7.96 -3.90 -1.77
N GLY A 35 7.67 -4.16 -3.05
CA GLY A 35 6.72 -5.19 -3.48
C GLY A 35 5.33 -5.06 -2.86
N ILE A 36 4.76 -6.18 -2.42
CA ILE A 36 3.42 -6.22 -1.83
C ILE A 36 3.36 -5.45 -0.51
N GLY A 37 4.43 -5.49 0.29
CA GLY A 37 4.51 -4.77 1.57
C GLY A 37 4.40 -3.26 1.39
N PHE A 38 5.09 -2.71 0.38
CA PHE A 38 4.99 -1.30 0.02
C PHE A 38 3.56 -0.89 -0.34
N TYR A 39 2.91 -1.61 -1.26
CA TYR A 39 1.54 -1.28 -1.66
C TYR A 39 0.53 -1.49 -0.52
N THR A 40 0.80 -2.42 0.39
CA THR A 40 0.01 -2.57 1.62
C THR A 40 0.16 -1.34 2.52
N ALA A 41 1.39 -0.91 2.80
CA ALA A 41 1.67 0.28 3.59
C ALA A 41 1.04 1.54 2.97
N LEU A 42 1.16 1.70 1.65
CA LEU A 42 0.57 2.81 0.91
C LEU A 42 -0.96 2.86 1.04
N ASN A 43 -1.65 1.73 0.85
CA ASN A 43 -3.11 1.70 0.95
C ASN A 43 -3.58 1.97 2.39
N LEU A 44 -2.88 1.42 3.39
CA LEU A 44 -3.18 1.71 4.79
C LEU A 44 -2.99 3.20 5.12
N ALA A 45 -1.94 3.84 4.59
CA ALA A 45 -1.71 5.27 4.75
C ALA A 45 -2.81 6.11 4.07
N LYS A 46 -3.25 5.72 2.87
CA LYS A 46 -4.39 6.34 2.14
C LYS A 46 -5.72 6.21 2.89
N MET A 47 -5.83 5.24 3.80
CA MET A 47 -6.97 5.06 4.71
C MET A 47 -6.84 5.88 6.02
N GLY A 48 -5.82 6.73 6.17
CA GLY A 48 -5.62 7.57 7.36
C GLY A 48 -4.86 6.90 8.50
N CYS A 49 -4.34 5.68 8.30
CA CYS A 49 -3.57 4.97 9.32
C CYS A 49 -2.15 5.56 9.43
N LYS A 50 -1.62 5.65 10.66
CA LYS A 50 -0.20 5.92 10.88
C LYS A 50 0.60 4.64 10.62
N ILE A 51 1.56 4.69 9.71
CA ILE A 51 2.33 3.50 9.32
C ILE A 51 3.76 3.56 9.87
N ILE A 52 4.26 2.40 10.29
CA ILE A 52 5.66 2.14 10.61
C ILE A 52 6.14 1.06 9.65
N ILE A 53 7.22 1.34 8.91
CA ILE A 53 7.87 0.35 8.03
C ILE A 53 9.08 -0.22 8.77
N ALA A 54 9.17 -1.55 8.79
CA ALA A 54 10.35 -2.27 9.29
C ALA A 54 10.93 -3.14 8.19
N ALA A 55 12.17 -2.89 7.79
CA ALA A 55 12.88 -3.67 6.79
C ALA A 55 14.39 -3.70 7.11
N ASP A 56 15.12 -4.51 6.36
CA ASP A 56 16.56 -4.75 6.56
C ASP A 56 17.47 -3.66 5.97
N ASN A 57 16.96 -2.85 5.04
CA ASN A 57 17.71 -1.79 4.38
C ASN A 57 17.07 -0.42 4.59
N GLU A 58 17.79 0.44 5.30
CA GLU A 58 17.37 1.80 5.66
C GLU A 58 17.12 2.67 4.43
N SER A 59 18.05 2.71 3.46
CA SER A 59 17.92 3.55 2.26
C SER A 59 16.71 3.23 1.38
N TRP A 60 16.24 1.98 1.41
CA TRP A 60 15.01 1.59 0.70
C TRP A 60 13.78 1.95 1.52
N SER A 61 13.86 1.80 2.83
CA SER A 61 12.80 2.18 3.76
C SER A 61 12.51 3.69 3.72
N GLU A 62 13.56 4.52 3.68
CA GLU A 62 13.45 5.97 3.55
C GLU A 62 12.75 6.36 2.24
N ARG A 63 13.21 5.80 1.11
CA ARG A 63 12.58 6.04 -0.20
C ARG A 63 11.11 5.60 -0.22
N ALA A 64 10.78 4.49 0.43
CA ALA A 64 9.40 4.04 0.55
C ALA A 64 8.54 5.02 1.35
N VAL A 65 9.06 5.53 2.47
CA VAL A 65 8.38 6.55 3.29
C VAL A 65 8.15 7.84 2.49
N GLU A 66 9.16 8.33 1.76
CA GLU A 66 9.05 9.51 0.91
C GLU A 66 8.01 9.32 -0.19
N SER A 67 8.05 8.18 -0.87
CA SER A 67 7.10 7.85 -1.94
C SER A 67 5.67 7.74 -1.41
N ILE A 68 5.47 7.12 -0.24
CA ILE A 68 4.15 7.05 0.40
C ILE A 68 3.68 8.46 0.75
N ARG A 69 4.51 9.29 1.38
CA ARG A 69 4.16 10.68 1.75
C ARG A 69 3.77 11.53 0.54
N ALA A 70 4.43 11.35 -0.60
CA ALA A 70 4.08 12.06 -1.83
C ALA A 70 2.70 11.65 -2.40
N GLU A 71 2.25 10.43 -2.10
CA GLU A 71 1.00 9.86 -2.58
C GLU A 71 -0.20 10.08 -1.64
N VAL A 72 0.05 10.39 -0.35
CA VAL A 72 -0.99 10.69 0.63
C VAL A 72 -1.07 12.18 0.92
N ASN A 73 -2.23 12.77 0.64
CA ASN A 73 -2.55 14.17 0.97
C ASN A 73 -3.05 14.29 2.42
N ASN A 74 -2.28 13.80 3.39
CA ASN A 74 -2.59 13.93 4.82
C ASN A 74 -1.85 15.09 5.45
#